data_AF-A0A346PK10-F1
#
_entry.id   AF-A0A346PK10-F1
#
_cell.length_a   1.000
_cell.length_b   1.000
_cell.length_c   1.000
_cell.angle_alpha   90.00
_cell.angle_beta   90.00
_cell.angle_gamma   90.00
#
_symmetry.space_group_name_H-M   'P 1'
#
loop_
_entity.id
_entity.type
_entity.pdbx_description
1 polymer ?
#
loop_
_entity_poly.entity_id
_entity_poly.type
_entity_poly.pdbx_seq_one_letter_code
_entity_poly.pdbx_strand_id
1 'polypeptide(L)' 'MMRTPQQDLLVVEALVDYSWKLEDANPDRSYRAWVLAQEFARQHGLTTEDALRQREQISKFSSGRSLTNNEFQHSC' A
#
# COMPACT_ATOMS: atom_id res chain seq x y z
N MET A 1 -5.51 19.35 -2.40
CA MET A 1 -4.22 18.66 -2.61
C MET A 1 -4.48 17.44 -3.47
N MET A 2 -3.83 17.34 -4.62
CA MET A 2 -3.91 16.17 -5.49
C MET A 2 -3.01 15.09 -4.87
N ARG A 3 -3.56 13.93 -4.48
CA ARG A 3 -2.77 12.81 -3.97
C ARG A 3 -2.06 12.15 -5.13
N THR A 4 -0.82 11.70 -4.91
CA THR A 4 -0.14 10.89 -5.91
C THR A 4 -0.68 9.46 -5.88
N PRO A 5 -0.63 8.71 -6.99
CA PRO A 5 -1.07 7.31 -7.00
C PRO A 5 -0.42 6.46 -5.90
N GLN A 6 0.84 6.72 -5.56
CA GLN A 6 1.55 6.01 -4.49
C GLN A 6 0.99 6.35 -3.10
N GLN A 7 0.56 7.59 -2.88
CA GLN A 7 -0.10 7.99 -1.64
C GLN A 7 -1.48 7.33 -1.54
N ASP A 8 -2.23 7.23 -2.63
CA ASP A 8 -3.52 6.56 -2.64
C ASP A 8 -3.40 5.05 -2.37
N LEU A 9 -2.38 4.38 -2.92
CA LEU A 9 -2.07 2.99 -2.57
C LEU A 9 -1.79 2.81 -1.06
N LEU A 10 -1.13 3.79 -0.43
CA LEU A 10 -0.87 3.77 1.01
C LEU A 10 -2.14 4.01 1.83
N VAL A 11 -3.08 4.83 1.34
CA VAL A 11 -4.40 5.01 1.97
C VAL A 11 -5.21 3.72 1.88
N VAL A 12 -5.20 3.02 0.74
CA VAL A 12 -5.87 1.71 0.59
C VAL A 12 -5.31 0.70 1.59
N GLU A 13 -3.98 0.57 1.69
CA GLU A 13 -3.31 -0.30 2.66
C GLU A 13 -3.75 0.01 4.11
N ALA A 14 -3.75 1.28 4.49
CA ALA A 14 -4.13 1.70 5.84
C ALA A 14 -5.61 1.44 6.15
N LEU A 15 -6.51 1.64 5.18
CA LEU A 15 -7.94 1.38 5.36
C LEU A 15 -8.25 -0.11 5.50
N VAL A 16 -7.54 -0.96 4.76
CA VAL A 16 -7.65 -2.42 4.88
C VAL A 16 -7.16 -2.87 6.26
N ASP A 17 -5.95 -2.46 6.67
CA ASP A 17 -5.43 -2.81 7.99
C ASP A 17 -6.36 -2.32 9.12
N TYR A 18 -6.92 -1.11 8.98
CA TYR A 18 -7.89 -0.58 9.92
C TYR A 18 -9.21 -1.38 9.96
N SER A 19 -9.70 -1.88 8.82
CA SER A 19 -10.91 -2.71 8.80
C SER A 19 -10.71 -4.02 9.56
N TRP A 20 -9.57 -4.69 9.36
CA TRP A 20 -9.25 -5.93 10.08
C TRP A 20 -9.13 -5.69 11.59
N LYS A 21 -8.46 -4.62 12.01
CA LYS A 21 -8.30 -4.29 13.43
C LYS A 21 -9.62 -4.00 14.16
N LEU A 22 -10.65 -3.59 13.44
CA LEU A 22 -11.95 -3.23 14.00
C LEU A 22 -13.03 -4.28 13.79
N GLU A 23 -12.75 -5.39 13.12
CA GLU A 23 -13.75 -6.39 12.77
C GLU A 23 -14.59 -6.84 13.98
N ASP A 24 -13.92 -7.17 15.08
CA ASP A 24 -14.59 -7.60 16.32
C ASP A 24 -15.06 -6.44 17.21
N ALA A 25 -14.27 -5.36 17.29
CA ALA A 25 -14.51 -4.27 18.23
C ALA A 25 -15.56 -3.26 17.75
N ASN A 26 -15.65 -3.05 16.43
CA ASN A 26 -16.60 -2.13 15.82
C ASN A 26 -16.88 -2.52 14.35
N PRO A 27 -17.79 -3.48 14.12
CA PRO A 27 -18.03 -4.05 12.79
C PRO A 27 -18.57 -3.02 11.78
N ASP A 28 -19.33 -2.00 12.21
CA ASP A 28 -19.79 -0.93 11.31
C ASP A 28 -18.62 -0.09 10.80
N ARG A 29 -17.67 0.28 11.67
CA ARG A 29 -16.46 0.98 11.24
C ARG A 29 -15.54 0.10 10.39
N SER A 30 -15.43 -1.18 10.72
CA SER A 30 -14.68 -2.14 9.91
C SER A 30 -15.23 -2.18 8.47
N TYR A 31 -16.53 -2.39 8.33
CA TYR A 31 -17.19 -2.44 7.03
C TYR A 31 -17.03 -1.14 6.24
N ARG A 32 -17.21 0.02 6.89
CA ARG A 32 -17.03 1.33 6.22
C ARG A 32 -15.60 1.54 5.74
N ALA A 33 -14.60 1.17 6.54
CA ALA A 33 -13.21 1.26 6.14
C ALA A 33 -12.91 0.37 4.93
N TRP A 34 -13.46 -0.85 4.93
CA TRP A 34 -13.35 -1.78 3.80
C TRP A 34 -14.01 -1.25 2.52
N VAL A 35 -15.21 -0.67 2.61
CA VAL A 35 -15.90 -0.05 1.46
C VAL A 35 -15.11 1.14 0.92
N LEU A 36 -14.56 1.98 1.79
CA LEU A 36 -13.72 3.11 1.38
C LEU A 36 -12.44 2.64 0.68
N ALA A 37 -11.78 1.57 1.18
CA ALA A 37 -10.60 1.01 0.55
C ALA A 37 -10.89 0.54 -0.89
N GLN A 38 -12.02 -0.15 -1.08
CA GLN A 38 -12.45 -0.60 -2.41
C GLN A 38 -12.73 0.57 -3.36
N GLU A 39 -13.39 1.62 -2.89
CA GLU A 39 -13.68 2.79 -3.71
C GLU A 39 -12.40 3.53 -4.14
N PHE A 40 -11.43 3.69 -3.24
CA PHE A 40 -10.13 4.27 -3.59
C PHE A 40 -9.38 3.40 -4.61
N ALA A 41 -9.34 2.07 -4.43
CA ALA A 41 -8.73 1.19 -5.41
C ALA A 41 -9.41 1.30 -6.79
N ARG A 42 -10.74 1.36 -6.81
CA ARG A 42 -11.56 1.50 -8.03
C ARG A 42 -11.30 2.81 -8.76
N GLN A 43 -11.05 3.91 -8.05
CA GLN A 43 -10.69 5.21 -8.66
C GLN A 43 -9.40 5.13 -9.49
N HIS A 44 -8.52 4.17 -9.18
CA HIS A 44 -7.30 3.90 -9.94
C HIS A 44 -7.45 2.72 -10.94
N GLY A 45 -8.67 2.19 -11.10
CA GLY A 45 -8.92 1.03 -11.97
C GLY A 45 -8.36 -0.28 -11.42
N LEU A 46 -8.16 -0.38 -10.11
CA LEU A 46 -7.60 -1.54 -9.44
C LEU A 46 -8.64 -2.22 -8.53
N THR A 47 -8.44 -3.50 -8.28
CA THR A 47 -9.04 -4.16 -7.11
C THR A 47 -8.24 -3.83 -5.85
N THR A 48 -8.83 -4.01 -4.67
CA THR A 48 -8.11 -3.84 -3.40
C THR A 48 -6.89 -4.76 -3.33
N GLU A 49 -7.01 -6.00 -3.80
CA GLU A 49 -5.90 -6.97 -3.84
C GLU A 49 -4.76 -6.50 -4.75
N ASP A 50 -5.08 -5.96 -5.94
CA ASP A 50 -4.07 -5.44 -6.87
C ASP A 50 -3.36 -4.21 -6.28
N ALA A 51 -4.11 -3.31 -5.63
CA ALA A 51 -3.55 -2.15 -4.96
C ALA A 51 -2.57 -2.56 -3.84
N LEU A 52 -2.93 -3.55 -3.01
CA LEU A 52 -2.04 -4.10 -1.98
C LEU A 52 -0.79 -4.76 -2.59
N ARG A 53 -0.95 -5.52 -3.67
CA ARG A 53 0.18 -6.17 -4.37
C ARG A 53 1.15 -5.14 -4.94
N GLN A 54 0.65 -4.09 -5.58
CA GLN A 54 1.50 -3.00 -6.10
C GLN A 54 2.21 -2.26 -4.97
N ARG A 55 1.52 -1.99 -3.86
CA ARG A 55 2.10 -1.35 -2.68
C ARG A 55 3.24 -2.18 -2.08
N GLU A 56 3.05 -3.49 -1.98
CA GLU A 56 4.05 -4.43 -1.49
C GLU A 56 5.29 -4.43 -2.40
N GLN A 57 5.10 -4.47 -3.72
CA GLN A 57 6.19 -4.37 -4.69
C GLN A 57 6.97 -3.06 -4.50
N ILE A 58 6.29 -1.91 -4.40
CA ILE A 58 6.93 -0.61 -4.17
C ILE A 58 7.72 -0.60 -2.85
N SER A 59 7.18 -1.22 -1.79
CA SER A 59 7.86 -1.36 -0.49
C SER A 59 9.15 -2.18 -0.61
N LYS A 60 9.10 -3.29 -1.36
CA LYS A 60 10.26 -4.16 -1.63
C LYS A 60 11.32 -3.45 -2.46
N PHE A 61 10.94 -2.69 -3.49
CA PHE A 61 11.89 -1.94 -4.32
C PHE A 61 12.54 -0.77 -3.56
N SER A 62 11.77 -0.07 -2.72
CA SER A 62 12.33 1.00 -1.88
C SER A 62 13.29 0.47 -0.82
N SER A 63 13.03 -0.72 -0.26
CA SER A 63 13.91 -1.38 0.72
C SER A 63 15.14 -2.04 0.06
N GLY A 64 14.98 -2.60 -1.14
CA GLY A 64 16.04 -3.30 -1.89
C GLY A 64 17.07 -2.37 -2.56
N ARG A 65 16.78 -1.08 -2.71
CA ARG A 65 17.73 -0.09 -3.24
C ARG A 65 18.90 0.21 -2.28
N SER A 66 18.90 -0.39 -1.09
CA SER A 66 19.96 -0.20 -0.08
C SER A 66 21.12 -1.21 -0.17
N LEU A 67 21.11 -2.19 -1.09
CA LEU A 67 22.12 -3.29 -1.11
C LEU A 67 23.00 -3.40 -2.36
N THR A 68 22.98 -2.46 -3.32
CA THR A 68 23.77 -2.59 -4.57
C THR A 68 24.85 -1.53 -4.80
N ASN A 69 25.18 -0.68 -3.82
CA ASN A 69 26.14 0.41 -4.01
C ASN A 69 27.49 0.21 -3.32
N ASN A 70 28.00 -1.02 -3.17
CA ASN A 70 29.28 -1.19 -2.47
C ASN A 70 30.27 -2.25 -2.96
N GLU A 71 30.35 -2.59 -4.26
CA GLU A 71 31.45 -3.47 -4.73
C GLU A 71 31.93 -3.19 -6.18
N PHE A 72 32.28 -1.94 -6.53
CA PHE A 72 33.12 -1.68 -7.71
C PHE A 72 34.06 -0.49 -7.50
N GLN A 73 34.83 -0.52 -6.41
CA GLN A 73 36.09 0.23 -6.32
C GLN A 73 37.16 -0.65 -5.69
N HIS A 74 37.99 -1.24 -6.54
CA HIS A 74 39.37 -1.72 -6.39
C HIS A 74 39.65 -2.37 -7.76
N SER A 75 39.79 -1.58 -8.84
CA SER A 75 40.99 -0.83 -9.24
C SER A 75 42.25 -1.72 -9.30
N CYS A 76 42.70 -1.93 -10.54
CA CYS A 76 44.07 -2.18 -11.00
C CYS A 76 44.82 -3.43 -10.48
#